data_AF-A0A486XP04-F1
#
_entry.id   AF-A0A486XP04-F1
#
_cell.length_a   1.000
_cell.length_b   1.000
_cell.length_c   1.000
_cell.angle_alpha   90.00
_cell.angle_beta   90.00
_cell.angle_gamma   90.00
#
_symmetry.space_group_name_H-M   'P 1'
#
loop_
_entity.id
_entity.type
_entity.pdbx_description
1 polymer ?
#
loop_
_entity_poly.entity_id
_entity_poly.type
_entity_poly.pdbx_seq_one_letter_code
_entity_poly.pdbx_strand_id
1 'polypeptide(L)'
;MKNHRAIKVILGLCCLLFIPNGLTADEVSSDCQSELSQINEEITYLEEVKTRYFALVLIHEEQAMRWQFDPHLKQEARRSLKLADSERRVIQEIQERIDLLCIRRDQLLKSS
;
A
#
# COMPACT_ATOMS: atom_id res chain seq x y z
N MET A 1 -11.16 -12.49 -30.38
CA MET A 1 -10.32 -13.30 -29.46
C MET A 1 -9.98 -12.43 -28.27
N LYS A 2 -10.61 -12.72 -27.12
CA LYS A 2 -10.54 -11.92 -25.90
C LYS A 2 -9.44 -12.48 -25.01
N ASN A 3 -8.34 -11.74 -24.82
CA ASN A 3 -7.31 -12.11 -23.86
C ASN A 3 -7.51 -11.29 -22.58
N HIS A 4 -8.26 -11.89 -21.65
CA HIS A 4 -8.29 -11.51 -20.26
C HIS A 4 -6.95 -11.88 -19.62
N ARG A 5 -6.19 -10.87 -19.17
CA ARG A 5 -5.15 -11.07 -18.15
C ARG A 5 -5.53 -10.23 -16.94
N ALA A 6 -6.48 -10.74 -16.17
CA ALA A 6 -6.68 -10.33 -14.79
C ALA A 6 -5.67 -11.10 -13.95
N ILE A 7 -4.65 -10.40 -13.46
CA ILE A 7 -3.69 -10.93 -12.49
C ILE A 7 -4.42 -10.97 -11.15
N LYS A 8 -4.95 -12.14 -10.79
CA LYS A 8 -5.39 -12.45 -9.43
C LYS A 8 -4.14 -12.77 -8.61
N VAL A 9 -3.62 -11.79 -7.87
CA VAL A 9 -2.69 -12.07 -6.77
C VAL A 9 -3.52 -12.53 -5.59
N ILE A 10 -3.66 -13.85 -5.44
CA ILE A 10 -4.15 -14.50 -4.23
C ILE A 10 -2.89 -15.00 -3.51
N LEU A 11 -2.39 -14.23 -2.55
CA LEU A 11 -1.62 -14.72 -1.41
C LEU A 11 -2.53 -14.41 -0.22
N GLY A 12 -3.17 -15.38 0.42
CA GLY A 12 -2.53 -16.46 1.14
C GLY A 12 -2.97 -16.34 2.61
N LEU A 13 -4.28 -16.23 2.81
CA LEU A 13 -4.94 -16.16 4.10
C LEU A 13 -4.99 -17.59 4.67
N CYS A 14 -3.98 -17.98 5.43
CA CYS A 14 -4.06 -19.17 6.27
C CYS A 14 -4.65 -18.81 7.64
N CYS A 15 -5.93 -19.13 7.76
CA CYS A 15 -6.71 -19.34 8.98
C CYS A 15 -5.87 -19.98 10.10
N LEU A 16 -5.86 -19.39 11.29
CA LEU A 16 -6.72 -19.77 12.44
C LEU A 16 -6.69 -21.26 12.73
N LEU A 17 -6.16 -21.63 13.90
CA LEU A 17 -6.75 -22.57 14.88
C LEU A 17 -5.75 -22.80 16.01
N PHE A 18 -5.98 -22.19 17.19
CA PHE A 18 -5.90 -22.88 18.49
C PHE A 18 -6.57 -21.99 19.57
N ILE A 19 -7.61 -22.53 20.19
CA ILE A 19 -8.49 -21.93 21.21
C ILE A 19 -8.03 -22.43 22.63
N PRO A 20 -8.67 -22.08 23.76
CA PRO A 20 -8.34 -21.01 24.72
C PRO A 20 -7.97 -21.55 26.14
N ASN A 21 -7.79 -20.61 27.09
CA ASN A 21 -7.92 -20.70 28.55
C ASN A 21 -6.62 -20.69 29.37
N GLY A 22 -6.42 -19.58 30.08
CA GLY A 22 -5.84 -19.57 31.42
C GLY A 22 -4.68 -18.59 31.61
N LEU A 23 -4.92 -17.55 32.42
CA LEU A 23 -3.91 -16.71 33.12
C LEU A 23 -2.92 -15.98 32.19
N THR A 24 -2.97 -14.66 32.02
CA THR A 24 -2.53 -13.69 33.04
C THR A 24 -2.75 -12.27 32.51
N ALA A 25 -2.94 -11.29 33.40
CA ALA A 25 -2.99 -9.87 33.02
C ALA A 25 -1.66 -9.33 32.43
N ASP A 26 -0.57 -10.13 32.45
CA ASP A 26 0.72 -9.82 31.82
C ASP A 26 0.78 -10.18 30.32
N GLU A 27 0.03 -11.19 29.85
CA GLU A 27 0.00 -11.58 28.42
C GLU A 27 -0.72 -10.56 27.53
N VAL A 28 -1.78 -9.91 28.05
CA VAL A 28 -2.53 -8.89 27.30
C VAL A 28 -1.67 -7.67 26.97
N SER A 29 -0.72 -7.33 27.85
CA SER A 29 0.24 -6.24 27.65
C SER A 29 1.28 -6.59 26.58
N SER A 30 1.81 -7.82 26.58
CA SER A 30 2.78 -8.25 25.55
C SER A 30 2.15 -8.33 24.16
N ASP A 31 0.89 -8.74 24.07
CA ASP A 31 0.16 -8.85 22.80
C ASP A 31 -0.13 -7.46 22.21
N CYS A 32 -0.54 -6.50 23.05
CA CYS A 32 -0.77 -5.12 22.60
C CYS A 32 0.53 -4.45 22.12
N GLN A 33 1.64 -4.65 22.82
CA GLN A 33 2.94 -4.09 22.42
C GLN A 33 3.47 -4.74 21.13
N SER A 34 3.26 -6.04 20.96
CA SER A 34 3.59 -6.77 19.72
C SER A 34 2.78 -6.26 18.54
N GLU A 35 1.46 -6.10 18.69
CA GLU A 35 0.58 -5.56 17.65
C GLU A 35 0.98 -4.12 17.27
N LEU A 36 1.30 -3.27 18.26
CA LEU A 36 1.79 -1.92 18.02
C LEU A 36 3.10 -1.90 17.23
N SER A 37 4.05 -2.79 17.53
CA SER A 37 5.30 -2.91 16.76
C SER A 37 5.03 -3.28 15.31
N GLN A 38 4.19 -4.29 15.09
CA GLN A 38 3.81 -4.74 13.74
C GLN A 38 3.15 -3.62 12.93
N ILE A 39 2.24 -2.86 13.54
CA ILE A 39 1.59 -1.72 12.88
C ILE A 39 2.61 -0.65 12.48
N ASN A 40 3.55 -0.31 13.36
CA ASN A 40 4.57 0.69 13.07
C ASN A 40 5.53 0.23 11.95
N GLU A 41 5.89 -1.05 11.94
CA GLU A 41 6.68 -1.66 10.87
C GLU A 41 5.93 -1.64 9.53
N GLU A 42 4.63 -2.00 9.53
CA GLU A 42 3.79 -1.98 8.32
C GLU A 42 3.64 -0.54 7.78
N ILE A 43 3.40 0.45 8.65
CA ILE A 43 3.35 1.87 8.24
C ILE A 43 4.67 2.31 7.61
N THR A 44 5.80 1.98 8.24
CA THR A 44 7.13 2.35 7.73
C THR A 44 7.37 1.75 6.35
N TYR A 45 7.08 0.45 6.19
CA TYR A 45 7.18 -0.23 4.90
C TYR A 45 6.28 0.42 3.84
N LEU A 46 5.02 0.72 4.18
CA LEU A 46 4.08 1.35 3.25
C LEU A 46 4.52 2.75 2.84
N GLU A 47 5.10 3.56 3.73
CA GLU A 47 5.69 4.86 3.40
C GLU A 47 6.85 4.73 2.38
N GLU A 48 7.72 3.72 2.55
CA GLU A 48 8.79 3.44 1.59
C GLU A 48 8.25 3.00 0.22
N VAL A 49 7.22 2.15 0.20
CA VAL A 49 6.54 1.74 -1.03
C VAL A 49 5.89 2.96 -1.70
N LYS A 50 5.15 3.78 -0.95
CA LYS A 50 4.50 5.01 -1.42
C LYS A 50 5.50 5.95 -2.10
N THR A 51 6.66 6.14 -1.48
CA THR A 51 7.74 6.99 -2.01
C THR A 51 8.26 6.50 -3.36
N ARG A 52 8.38 5.18 -3.56
CA ARG A 52 8.78 4.60 -4.85
C ARG A 52 7.75 4.86 -5.94
N TYR A 53 6.47 4.72 -5.63
CA TYR A 53 5.41 5.05 -6.58
C TYR A 53 5.37 6.54 -6.92
N PHE A 54 5.61 7.43 -5.94
CA PHE A 54 5.76 8.86 -6.21
C PHE A 54 6.87 9.14 -7.23
N ALA A 55 8.02 8.49 -7.09
CA ALA A 55 9.12 8.63 -8.06
C ALA A 55 8.69 8.18 -9.47
N LEU A 56 7.94 7.08 -9.58
CA LEU A 56 7.42 6.60 -10.87
C LEU A 56 6.44 7.58 -11.50
N VAL A 57 5.54 8.20 -10.71
CA VAL A 57 4.65 9.27 -11.21
C VAL A 57 5.48 10.38 -11.87
N LEU A 58 6.49 10.90 -11.17
CA LEU A 58 7.34 11.99 -11.68
C LEU A 58 8.04 11.60 -12.99
N ILE A 59 8.60 10.39 -13.06
CA ILE A 59 9.26 9.86 -14.27
C ILE A 59 8.27 9.83 -15.46
N HIS A 60 7.06 9.33 -15.23
CA HIS A 60 6.06 9.22 -16.29
C HIS A 60 5.53 10.59 -16.74
N GLU A 61 5.37 11.54 -15.82
CA GLU A 61 5.00 12.92 -16.16
C GLU A 61 6.09 13.63 -16.95
N GLU A 62 7.36 13.49 -16.56
CA GLU A 62 8.49 14.05 -17.29
C GLU A 62 8.56 13.49 -18.72
N GLN A 63 8.39 12.17 -18.89
CA GLN A 63 8.33 11.53 -20.20
C GLN A 63 7.18 12.08 -21.05
N ALA A 64 5.98 12.21 -20.46
CA ALA A 64 4.84 12.79 -21.14
C ALA A 64 5.11 14.23 -21.59
N MET A 65 5.69 15.06 -20.70
CA MET A 65 6.02 16.45 -21.01
C MET A 65 7.07 16.58 -22.11
N ARG A 66 8.04 15.66 -22.16
CA ARG A 66 9.06 15.61 -23.21
C ARG A 66 8.48 15.22 -24.56
N TRP A 67 7.60 14.22 -24.59
CA TRP A 67 7.08 13.66 -25.83
C TRP A 67 5.85 14.38 -26.40
N GLN A 68 5.16 15.20 -25.61
CA GLN A 68 3.92 15.87 -26.05
C GLN A 68 4.11 16.80 -27.27
N PHE A 69 5.32 17.30 -27.49
CA PHE A 69 5.64 18.21 -28.60
C PHE A 69 6.11 17.50 -29.87
N ASP A 70 6.42 16.21 -29.79
CA ASP A 70 6.82 15.41 -30.94
C ASP A 70 5.57 14.73 -31.57
N PRO A 71 5.20 15.08 -32.81
CA PRO A 71 4.04 14.49 -33.49
C PRO A 71 4.10 12.95 -33.59
N HIS A 72 5.31 12.38 -33.67
CA HIS A 72 5.51 10.93 -33.76
C HIS A 72 5.39 10.22 -32.41
N LEU A 73 5.52 10.95 -31.28
CA LEU A 73 5.48 10.39 -29.93
C LEU A 73 4.22 10.77 -29.14
N LYS A 74 3.23 11.37 -29.80
CA LYS A 74 1.99 11.82 -29.15
C LYS A 74 1.22 10.68 -28.48
N GLN A 75 1.28 9.47 -29.03
CA GLN A 75 0.62 8.31 -28.42
C GLN A 75 1.38 7.84 -27.17
N GLU A 76 2.70 7.85 -27.21
CA GLU A 76 3.61 7.51 -26.12
C GLU A 76 3.44 8.49 -24.95
N ALA A 77 3.37 9.80 -25.23
CA ALA A 77 3.07 10.83 -24.24
C ALA A 77 1.76 10.53 -23.49
N ARG A 78 0.70 10.18 -24.23
CA ARG A 78 -0.59 9.79 -23.64
C ARG A 78 -0.52 8.50 -22.83
N ARG A 79 0.30 7.53 -23.25
CA ARG A 79 0.52 6.29 -22.49
C ARG A 79 1.25 6.59 -21.17
N SER A 80 2.28 7.43 -21.19
CA SER A 80 2.98 7.83 -19.96
C SER A 80 2.07 8.55 -18.97
N LEU A 81 1.20 9.45 -19.43
CA LEU A 81 0.20 10.06 -18.53
C LEU A 81 -0.73 9.02 -17.88
N LYS A 82 -1.18 8.01 -18.65
CA LYS A 82 -2.01 6.92 -18.10
C LYS A 82 -1.26 6.08 -17.07
N LEU A 83 0.04 5.90 -17.24
CA LEU A 83 0.88 5.21 -16.25
C LEU A 83 1.01 6.06 -14.98
N ALA A 84 1.28 7.36 -15.10
CA ALA A 84 1.28 8.27 -13.95
C ALA A 84 -0.05 8.20 -13.18
N ASP A 85 -1.19 8.18 -13.87
CA ASP A 85 -2.51 8.06 -13.26
C ASP A 85 -2.78 6.68 -12.63
N SER A 86 -2.18 5.60 -13.12
CA SER A 86 -2.24 4.31 -12.43
C SER A 86 -1.40 4.33 -11.16
N GLU A 87 -0.19 4.87 -11.20
CA GLU A 87 0.67 4.93 -10.02
C GLU A 87 0.08 5.84 -8.93
N ARG A 88 -0.58 6.94 -9.29
CA ARG A 88 -1.34 7.78 -8.34
C ARG A 88 -2.44 7.02 -7.61
N ARG A 89 -3.15 6.13 -8.31
CA ARG A 89 -4.20 5.32 -7.69
C ARG A 89 -3.60 4.35 -6.68
N VAL A 90 -2.46 3.75 -6.99
CA VAL A 90 -1.74 2.89 -6.04
C VAL A 90 -1.26 3.69 -4.82
N ILE A 91 -0.75 4.91 -5.01
CA ILE A 91 -0.39 5.81 -3.90
C ILE A 91 -1.60 6.08 -3.00
N GLN A 92 -2.76 6.34 -3.59
CA GLN A 92 -3.99 6.57 -2.84
C GLN A 92 -4.41 5.33 -2.03
N GLU A 93 -4.38 4.14 -2.63
CA GLU A 93 -4.67 2.87 -1.95
C GLU A 93 -3.70 2.62 -0.77
N ILE A 94 -2.42 2.91 -0.96
CA ILE A 94 -1.41 2.83 0.11
C ILE A 94 -1.72 3.82 1.23
N GLN A 95 -2.08 5.06 0.89
CA GLN A 95 -2.42 6.08 1.89
C GLN A 95 -3.65 5.69 2.70
N GLU A 96 -4.70 5.18 2.04
CA GLU A 96 -5.90 4.68 2.73
C GLU A 96 -5.54 3.55 3.70
N ARG A 97 -4.62 2.65 3.33
CA ARG A 97 -4.13 1.60 4.23
C ARG A 97 -3.35 2.16 5.42
N ILE A 98 -2.46 3.13 5.20
CA ILE A 98 -1.71 3.82 6.27
C ILE A 98 -2.68 4.49 7.24
N ASP A 99 -3.72 5.16 6.74
CA ASP A 99 -4.70 5.86 7.57
C ASP A 99 -5.45 4.88 8.48
N LEU A 100 -5.86 3.72 7.96
CA LEU A 100 -6.50 2.66 8.75
C LEU A 100 -5.57 2.11 9.84
N LEU A 101 -4.28 1.92 9.54
CA LEU A 101 -3.28 1.47 10.50
C LEU A 101 -3.03 2.52 11.59
N CYS A 102 -2.96 3.80 11.23
CA CYS A 102 -2.87 4.91 12.18
C CYS A 102 -4.07 4.94 13.12
N ILE A 103 -5.29 4.77 12.61
CA ILE A 103 -6.50 4.68 13.43
C ILE A 103 -6.41 3.49 14.40
N ARG A 104 -5.98 2.31 13.93
CA ARG A 104 -5.84 1.12 14.77
C ARG A 104 -4.79 1.32 15.86
N ARG A 105 -3.62 1.87 15.51
CA ARG A 105 -2.56 2.22 16.47
C ARG A 105 -3.09 3.16 17.55
N ASP A 106 -3.82 4.20 17.17
CA ASP A 106 -4.36 5.18 18.11
C ASP A 106 -5.45 4.57 19.00
N GLN A 107 -6.19 3.56 18.52
CA GLN A 107 -7.11 2.78 19.36
C GLN A 107 -6.36 1.94 20.39
N LEU A 108 -5.31 1.22 19.96
CA LEU A 108 -4.48 0.40 20.85
C LEU A 108 -3.83 1.23 21.95
N LEU A 109 -3.30 2.40 21.61
CA LEU A 109 -2.69 3.34 22.57
C LEU A 109 -3.69 3.94 23.57
N LYS A 110 -4.99 3.95 23.26
CA LYS A 110 -6.04 4.41 24.18
C LYS A 110 -6.62 3.29 25.04
N SER A 111 -6.49 2.04 24.58
CA SER A 111 -6.96 0.84 25.29
C SER A 111 -5.90 0.18 26.17
N SER A 112 -4.63 0.50 25.94
CA SER A 112 -3.50 0.18 26.83
C SER A 112 -3.40 1.16 27.98
#